data_AF-A0A8E2H8I7-F1
#
_entry.id   AF-A0A8E2H8I7-F1
#
_cell.length_a   1.000
_cell.length_b   1.000
_cell.length_c   1.000
_cell.angle_alpha   90.00
_cell.angle_beta   90.00
_cell.angle_gamma   90.00
#
_symmetry.space_group_name_H-M   'P 1'
#
loop_
_entity.id
_entity.type
_entity.pdbx_description
1 polymer ?
#
loop_
_entity_poly.entity_id
_entity_poly.type
_entity_poly.pdbx_seq_one_letter_code
_entity_poly.pdbx_strand_id
1 'polypeptide(L)'
;MVMTELPLTPLERAARAMYDNVQPDWDWSDPDAEPMRKLYRDNVRVAFMAVMEPSAAMIGKGNARLEGGDCLAVWQTMVAAMLQGH
;
A
#
# COMPACT_ATOMS: atom_id res chain seq x y z
N MET A 1 15.72 28.20 -5.40
CA MET A 1 16.34 26.89 -5.10
C MET A 1 15.45 25.84 -5.72
N VAL A 2 15.94 25.11 -6.74
CA VAL A 2 15.20 23.96 -7.28
C VAL A 2 15.31 22.87 -6.22
N MET A 3 14.26 22.68 -5.41
CA MET A 3 14.15 21.49 -4.58
C MET A 3 14.01 20.33 -5.56
N THR A 4 15.11 19.62 -5.79
CA THR A 4 15.05 18.30 -6.42
C THR A 4 14.09 17.45 -5.59
N GLU A 5 12.88 17.27 -6.10
CA GLU A 5 11.93 16.29 -5.59
C GLU A 5 12.64 14.93 -5.66
N LEU A 6 13.14 14.46 -4.51
CA LEU A 6 13.61 13.10 -4.41
C LEU A 6 12.44 12.21 -4.82
N PRO A 7 12.63 11.30 -5.80
CA PRO A 7 11.55 10.46 -6.28
C PRO A 7 10.96 9.69 -5.10
N LEU A 8 9.72 10.02 -4.74
CA LEU A 8 9.01 9.37 -3.63
C LEU A 8 8.90 7.88 -3.94
N THR A 9 9.28 7.04 -2.97
CA THR A 9 9.16 5.58 -3.11
C THR A 9 7.68 5.19 -3.34
N PRO A 10 7.38 4.04 -3.97
CA PRO A 10 6.00 3.57 -4.12
C PRO A 10 5.24 3.52 -2.78
N LEU A 11 5.92 3.13 -1.70
CA LEU A 11 5.35 3.11 -0.36
C LEU A 11 4.97 4.51 0.13
N GLU A 12 5.84 5.49 -0.08
CA GLU A 12 5.60 6.89 0.28
C GLU A 12 4.45 7.49 -0.54
N ARG A 13 4.37 7.18 -1.85
CA ARG A 13 3.25 7.63 -2.70
C ARG A 13 1.92 7.06 -2.24
N ALA A 14 1.87 5.78 -1.90
CA ALA A 14 0.66 5.14 -1.39
C ALA A 14 0.28 5.65 0.01
N ALA A 15 1.26 5.88 0.88
CA ALA A 15 1.04 6.48 2.20
C ALA A 15 0.50 7.90 2.07
N ARG A 16 1.03 8.70 1.14
CA ARG A 16 0.53 10.04 0.83
C ARG A 16 -0.89 10.01 0.29
N ALA A 17 -1.18 9.12 -0.65
CA ALA A 17 -2.54 8.96 -1.19
C ALA A 17 -3.54 8.56 -0.09
N MET A 18 -3.14 7.69 0.85
CA MET A 18 -3.97 7.33 2.00
C MET A 18 -4.25 8.56 2.88
N TYR A 19 -3.23 9.38 3.18
CA TYR A 19 -3.40 10.63 3.92
C TYR A 19 -4.35 11.60 3.21
N ASP A 20 -4.16 11.83 1.90
CA ASP A 20 -4.98 12.77 1.13
C ASP A 20 -6.47 12.35 1.09
N ASN A 21 -6.77 11.05 1.24
CA ASN A 21 -8.13 10.52 1.32
C ASN A 21 -8.71 10.54 2.74
N VAL A 22 -7.91 10.22 3.76
CA VAL A 22 -8.36 10.21 5.16
C VAL A 22 -8.52 11.63 5.71
N GLN A 23 -7.71 12.57 5.22
CA GLN A 23 -7.67 13.98 5.63
C GLN A 23 -7.64 14.17 7.15
N PRO A 24 -6.63 13.62 7.84
CA PRO A 24 -6.52 13.76 9.29
C PRO A 24 -6.09 15.19 9.69
N ASP A 25 -6.29 15.54 10.96
CA ASP A 25 -6.07 16.90 11.51
C ASP A 25 -4.58 17.30 11.70
N TRP A 26 -3.64 16.69 10.98
CA TRP A 26 -2.21 17.01 11.04
C TRP A 26 -1.67 17.25 9.62
N ASP A 27 -0.64 18.07 9.46
CA ASP A 27 -0.05 18.38 8.15
C ASP A 27 1.06 17.38 7.77
N TRP A 28 0.94 16.77 6.60
CA TRP A 28 1.98 15.89 6.05
C TRP A 28 3.34 16.58 5.91
N SER A 29 3.36 17.88 5.64
CA SER A 29 4.61 18.63 5.41
C SER A 29 5.30 19.09 6.71
N ASP A 30 4.63 18.94 7.85
CA ASP A 30 5.18 19.31 9.15
C ASP A 30 6.44 18.48 9.46
N PRO A 31 7.62 19.10 9.69
CA PRO A 31 8.84 18.39 10.03
C PRO A 31 8.67 17.43 11.22
N ASP A 32 7.85 17.79 12.20
CA ASP A 32 7.66 17.03 13.44
C ASP A 32 6.67 15.86 13.27
N ALA A 33 5.96 15.80 12.13
CA ALA A 33 5.00 14.74 11.83
C ALA A 33 5.63 13.44 11.26
N GLU A 34 6.96 13.29 11.32
CA GLU A 34 7.66 12.08 10.87
C GLU A 34 7.13 10.79 11.50
N PRO A 35 6.81 10.73 12.82
CA PRO A 35 6.20 9.54 13.41
C PRO A 35 4.89 9.14 12.73
N MET A 36 4.08 10.13 12.32
CA MET A 36 2.80 9.89 11.65
C MET A 36 2.99 9.45 10.20
N ARG A 37 3.93 10.06 9.46
CA ARG A 37 4.29 9.59 8.11
C ARG A 37 4.80 8.14 8.15
N LYS A 38 5.63 7.79 9.14
CA LYS A 38 6.09 6.42 9.36
C LYS A 38 4.93 5.46 9.60
N LEU A 39 3.98 5.82 10.45
CA LEU A 39 2.79 5.01 10.70
C LEU A 39 1.99 4.73 9.42
N TYR A 40 1.79 5.75 8.57
CA TYR A 40 1.10 5.58 7.29
C TYR A 40 1.85 4.65 6.34
N ARG A 41 3.19 4.80 6.23
CA ARG A 41 4.02 3.85 5.46
C ARG A 41 3.90 2.42 5.99
N ASP A 42 3.95 2.23 7.31
CA ASP A 42 3.85 0.91 7.92
C ASP A 42 2.46 0.28 7.67
N ASN A 43 1.39 1.07 7.77
CA ASN A 43 0.03 0.63 7.48
C ASN A 43 -0.13 0.18 6.02
N VAL A 44 0.40 0.95 5.07
CA VAL A 44 0.39 0.58 3.66
C VAL A 44 1.18 -0.72 3.42
N ARG A 45 2.34 -0.85 4.07
CA ARG A 45 3.15 -2.07 3.97
C ARG A 45 2.37 -3.29 4.48
N VAL A 46 1.76 -3.21 5.65
CA VAL A 46 0.97 -4.30 6.24
C VAL A 46 -0.25 -4.61 5.37
N ALA A 47 -0.93 -3.60 4.82
CA ALA A 47 -2.06 -3.80 3.91
C ALA A 47 -1.64 -4.59 2.66
N PHE A 48 -0.52 -4.21 2.02
CA PHE A 48 0.00 -4.97 0.88
C PHE A 48 0.42 -6.39 1.26
N MET A 49 1.07 -6.58 2.42
CA MET A 49 1.43 -7.93 2.89
C MET A 49 0.21 -8.81 3.15
N ALA A 50 -0.83 -8.28 3.81
CA ALA A 50 -2.06 -9.01 4.07
C ALA A 50 -2.81 -9.42 2.79
N VAL A 51 -2.65 -8.60 1.75
CA VAL A 51 -3.17 -8.88 0.41
C VAL A 51 -2.33 -9.92 -0.34
N MET A 52 -1.00 -9.93 -0.14
CA MET A 52 -0.08 -10.91 -0.71
C MET A 52 -0.20 -12.28 -0.06
N GLU A 53 -0.45 -12.34 1.25
CA GLU A 53 -0.61 -13.58 2.02
C GLU A 53 -2.02 -13.65 2.62
N PRO A 54 -3.07 -13.75 1.79
CA PRO A 54 -4.41 -13.83 2.31
C PRO A 54 -4.60 -15.14 3.07
N SER A 55 -5.26 -15.06 4.23
CA SER A 55 -5.61 -16.26 5.00
C SER A 55 -6.44 -17.24 4.17
N ALA A 56 -6.37 -18.53 4.50
CA ALA A 56 -7.16 -19.57 3.83
C ALA A 56 -8.67 -19.25 3.79
N ALA A 57 -9.19 -18.58 4.81
CA ALA A 57 -10.59 -18.12 4.87
C ALA A 57 -10.91 -17.03 3.84
N MET A 58 -9.97 -16.13 3.54
CA MET A 58 -10.12 -15.10 2.52
C MET A 58 -10.04 -15.70 1.12
N ILE A 59 -9.11 -16.64 0.89
CA ILE A 59 -8.98 -17.39 -0.36
C ILE A 59 -10.26 -18.17 -0.66
N GLY A 60 -10.80 -18.89 0.34
CA GLY A 60 -12.03 -19.66 0.20
C GLY A 60 -13.25 -18.80 -0.17
N LYS A 61 -13.38 -17.59 0.41
CA LYS A 61 -14.45 -16.64 0.06
C LYS A 61 -14.30 -16.05 -1.34
N GLY A 62 -13.06 -15.84 -1.81
CA GLY A 62 -12.77 -15.34 -3.15
C GLY A 62 -13.07 -16.39 -4.23
N ASN A 63 -12.59 -17.62 -4.04
CA ASN A 63 -12.78 -18.73 -4.98
C ASN A 63 -14.26 -19.12 -5.14
N ALA A 64 -15.05 -19.01 -4.08
CA ALA A 64 -16.50 -19.25 -4.15
C ALA A 64 -17.26 -18.25 -5.05
N ARG A 65 -16.62 -17.13 -5.42
CA ARG A 65 -17.23 -16.03 -6.18
C ARG A 65 -16.86 -16.03 -7.66
N LEU A 66 -15.94 -16.90 -8.10
CA LEU A 66 -15.42 -16.93 -9.47
C LEU A 66 -15.41 -18.38 -9.97
N GLU A 67 -16.21 -18.69 -10.99
CA GLU A 67 -16.47 -20.04 -11.52
C GLU A 67 -15.27 -20.69 -12.25
N GLY A 68 -14.04 -20.19 -12.09
CA GLY A 68 -12.84 -20.81 -12.65
C GLY A 68 -11.75 -19.81 -13.04
N GLY A 69 -10.76 -19.61 -12.16
CA GLY A 69 -9.53 -18.89 -12.46
C GLY A 69 -8.79 -18.49 -11.19
N ASP A 70 -7.47 -18.72 -11.14
CA ASP A 70 -6.62 -18.40 -9.98
C ASP A 70 -6.31 -16.89 -9.92
N CYS A 71 -7.33 -16.09 -9.59
CA CYS A 71 -7.24 -14.63 -9.45
C CYS A 71 -6.24 -14.20 -8.38
N LEU A 72 -5.98 -15.08 -7.40
CA LEU A 72 -5.02 -14.82 -6.36
C LEU A 72 -3.60 -14.71 -6.95
N ALA A 73 -3.22 -15.62 -7.84
CA ALA A 73 -1.91 -15.61 -8.48
C ALA A 73 -1.67 -14.35 -9.35
N VAL A 74 -2.66 -13.93 -10.14
CA VAL A 74 -2.57 -12.71 -10.97
C VAL A 74 -2.45 -11.46 -10.09
N TRP A 75 -3.28 -11.37 -9.05
CA TRP A 75 -3.30 -10.24 -8.13
C TRP A 75 -2.03 -10.15 -7.26
N GLN A 76 -1.54 -11.28 -6.74
CA GLN A 76 -0.26 -11.34 -6.04
C GLN A 76 0.91 -10.94 -6.94
N THR A 77 0.89 -11.34 -8.22
CA THR A 77 1.91 -10.93 -9.19
C THR A 77 1.91 -9.42 -9.42
N MET A 78 0.74 -8.79 -9.52
CA MET A 78 0.63 -7.33 -9.66
C MET A 78 1.16 -6.60 -8.42
N VAL A 79 0.82 -7.05 -7.21
CA VAL A 79 1.28 -6.42 -5.96
C VAL A 79 2.78 -6.65 -5.75
N ALA A 80 3.32 -7.83 -6.08
CA ALA A 80 4.77 -8.09 -6.04
C ALA A 80 5.55 -7.15 -6.96
N ALA A 81 5.05 -6.91 -8.18
CA ALA A 81 5.66 -5.97 -9.12
C ALA A 81 5.66 -4.52 -8.60
N MET A 82 4.62 -4.11 -7.86
CA MET A 82 4.57 -2.78 -7.22
C MET A 82 5.58 -2.65 -6.06
N LEU A 83 5.94 -3.76 -5.40
CA LEU A 83 6.86 -3.80 -4.26
C LEU A 83 8.36 -3.88 -4.68
N GLN A 84 8.66 -4.32 -5.90
CA GLN A 84 10.04 -4.54 -6.41
C GLN A 84 10.66 -3.33 -7.16
N GLY A 85 10.01 -2.16 -7.14
CA GLY A 85 10.33 -1.00 -8.00
C GLY A 85 11.80 -0.83 -8.45
N HIS A 86 12.00 -0.74 -9.77
CA HIS A 86 13.18 -0.15 -10.40
C HIS A 86 13.01 1.37 -10.51
#